data_AF-A0A1J4KQH5-F1
#
_entry.id   AF-A0A1J4KQH5-F1
#
_cell.length_a   1.000
_cell.length_b   1.000
_cell.length_c   1.000
_cell.angle_alpha   90.00
_cell.angle_beta   90.00
_cell.angle_gamma   90.00
#
_symmetry.space_group_name_H-M   'P 1'
#
loop_
_entity.id
_entity.type
_entity.pdbx_description
1 polymer ?
#
loop_
_entity_poly.entity_id
_entity_poly.type
_entity_poly.pdbx_seq_one_letter_code
_entity_poly.pdbx_strand_id
1 'polypeptide(L)'
;MSKILAKMGKRKEKNRHENKPKTLMEILKNQKYYAAKPNFQRKYTFFIDVKITIYDLFLILLSLITILLGVVTVVFQISGTEYSLNLSRGLCWIMTITSFFSILIIGAIYHCQFARYRYCCLPKSTFWEYLIDDYHFIKFVSEIIIHIIYPYPYLEEYSHIFSVLTFLRMYRVSHLLLQLSDIYQLRYRINVYMAFFKQSIPKFTSRYVFRLLLNTKSFSTYAFVFIITYLSTCYLAYTSLNSSKNEGFDFATCLYWSMQTSTTLGYGDVQLNSGHVYELLLTIIIAFFGLIINSLLTAIMVMKLSPNEIDERAIEICDGLELIEQLKLHAAKAIQLRYKIYFHEKQRVKYQNIVVDETSKYLEYEINRIEADKVSTDASEEYHETMQKLTTTRRKLNDTFQKFLMYALSNQINVLQDQWDKRNEEYKVMVQKISIIYTNLCILCNVFNLDIDNTPESHELKGNE
;
A
#
# COMPACT_ATOMS: atom_id res chain seq x y z
N MET A 1 38.00 -4.52 16.83
CA MET A 1 36.95 -3.47 16.69
C MET A 1 37.49 -2.12 16.21
N SER A 2 38.58 -1.54 16.75
CA SER A 2 39.07 -0.20 16.34
C SER A 2 39.50 -0.10 14.87
N LYS A 3 40.14 -1.14 14.30
CA LYS A 3 40.47 -1.17 12.85
C LYS A 3 39.23 -1.18 11.94
N ILE A 4 38.12 -1.78 12.39
CA ILE A 4 36.85 -1.79 11.66
C ILE A 4 36.19 -0.41 11.74
N LEU A 5 36.17 0.22 12.92
CA LEU A 5 35.68 1.58 13.12
C LEU A 5 36.48 2.62 12.31
N ALA A 6 37.81 2.49 12.26
CA ALA A 6 38.68 3.36 11.44
C ALA A 6 38.43 3.20 9.93
N LYS A 7 38.15 1.96 9.47
CA LYS A 7 37.80 1.69 8.07
C LYS A 7 36.40 2.22 7.72
N MET A 8 35.46 2.21 8.67
CA MET A 8 34.13 2.81 8.51
C MET A 8 34.17 4.34 8.50
N GLY A 9 35.04 4.97 9.30
CA GLY A 9 35.25 6.42 9.31
C GLY A 9 35.72 6.96 7.95
N LYS A 10 36.75 6.34 7.36
CA LYS A 10 37.26 6.72 6.03
C LYS A 10 36.24 6.52 4.90
N ARG A 11 35.29 5.58 5.03
CA ARG A 11 34.20 5.40 4.04
C ARG A 11 33.16 6.52 4.12
N LYS A 12 32.87 7.05 5.31
CA LYS A 12 31.91 8.17 5.48
C LYS A 12 32.45 9.48 4.93
N GLU A 13 33.74 9.74 5.09
CA GLU A 13 34.39 10.98 4.60
C GLU A 13 34.44 11.04 3.06
N LYS A 14 34.71 9.90 2.42
CA LYS A 14 34.68 9.78 0.95
C LYS A 14 33.28 10.00 0.36
N ASN A 15 32.22 9.59 1.06
CA ASN A 15 30.84 9.79 0.61
C ASN A 15 30.36 11.25 0.75
N ARG A 16 30.99 12.08 1.59
CA ARG A 16 30.58 13.48 1.80
C ARG A 16 30.97 14.40 0.62
N HIS A 17 32.03 14.07 -0.11
CA HIS A 17 32.48 14.84 -1.28
C HIS A 17 31.82 14.45 -2.61
N GLU A 18 31.00 13.38 -2.65
CA GLU A 18 30.34 12.90 -3.88
C GLU A 18 28.90 13.41 -4.09
N ASN A 19 28.41 14.32 -3.24
CA ASN A 19 27.06 14.91 -3.37
C ASN A 19 26.95 16.03 -4.43
N LYS A 20 27.71 15.96 -5.52
CA LYS A 20 27.35 16.69 -6.74
C LYS A 20 26.28 15.86 -7.48
N PRO A 21 25.22 16.48 -8.03
CA PRO A 21 24.22 15.74 -8.81
C PRO A 21 24.93 15.09 -10.01
N LYS A 22 25.19 13.78 -9.89
CA LYS A 22 25.81 13.00 -10.96
C LYS A 22 24.89 13.06 -12.17
N THR A 23 25.43 13.46 -13.31
CA THR A 23 24.65 13.49 -14.55
C THR A 23 24.15 12.08 -14.87
N LEU A 24 22.98 11.94 -15.50
CA LEU A 24 22.43 10.64 -15.91
C LEU A 24 23.49 9.80 -16.66
N MET A 25 24.34 10.47 -17.44
CA MET A 25 25.44 9.86 -18.19
C MET A 25 26.57 9.32 -17.30
N GLU A 26 26.90 9.96 -16.17
CA GLU A 26 27.85 9.43 -15.18
C GLU A 26 27.25 8.29 -14.36
N ILE A 27 25.94 8.33 -14.07
CA ILE A 27 25.22 7.22 -13.44
C ILE A 27 25.23 6.01 -14.39
N LEU A 28 24.95 6.22 -15.68
CA LEU A 28 24.98 5.19 -16.72
C LEU A 28 26.39 4.73 -17.10
N LYS A 29 27.44 5.56 -16.92
CA LYS A 29 28.85 5.15 -17.11
C LYS A 29 29.42 4.40 -15.91
N ASN A 30 29.08 4.80 -14.68
CA ASN A 30 29.57 4.14 -13.46
C ASN A 30 28.76 2.90 -13.10
N GLN A 31 27.48 2.86 -13.45
CA GLN A 31 26.79 1.58 -13.59
C GLN A 31 27.36 0.94 -14.83
N LYS A 32 28.28 -0.02 -14.67
CA LYS A 32 28.55 -1.05 -15.69
C LYS A 32 27.22 -1.75 -15.98
N TYR A 33 26.36 -1.12 -16.77
CA TYR A 33 25.20 -1.74 -17.37
C TYR A 33 25.79 -2.75 -18.33
N TYR A 34 25.92 -3.98 -17.83
CA TYR A 34 26.07 -5.15 -18.66
C TYR A 34 24.97 -5.07 -19.71
N ALA A 35 25.35 -4.68 -20.93
CA ALA A 35 24.50 -4.73 -22.11
C ALA A 35 23.73 -6.04 -22.08
N ALA A 36 22.39 -5.93 -22.12
CA ALA A 36 21.41 -7.02 -22.13
C ALA A 36 22.02 -8.39 -21.76
N LYS A 37 22.20 -8.64 -20.45
CA LYS A 37 22.63 -9.96 -19.96
C LYS A 37 21.78 -11.02 -20.69
N PRO A 38 22.41 -12.03 -21.30
CA PRO A 38 21.75 -12.94 -22.23
C PRO A 38 20.50 -13.55 -21.61
N ASN A 39 19.44 -13.78 -22.40
CA ASN A 39 18.15 -14.32 -21.96
C ASN A 39 18.26 -15.51 -21.00
N PHE A 40 19.34 -16.29 -21.11
CA PHE A 40 19.70 -17.38 -20.23
C PHE A 40 19.86 -16.97 -18.75
N GLN A 41 20.58 -15.88 -18.46
CA GLN A 41 20.82 -15.43 -17.08
C GLN A 41 19.51 -15.04 -16.38
N ARG A 42 18.57 -14.44 -17.11
CA ARG A 42 17.26 -14.05 -16.58
C ARG A 42 16.38 -15.26 -16.24
N LYS A 43 16.41 -16.30 -17.10
CA LYS A 43 15.71 -17.56 -16.82
C LYS A 43 16.27 -18.24 -15.57
N TYR A 44 17.60 -18.24 -15.41
CA TYR A 44 18.26 -18.86 -14.26
C TYR A 44 17.99 -18.11 -12.94
N THR A 45 18.04 -16.77 -12.93
CA THR A 45 17.68 -16.00 -11.74
C THR A 45 16.23 -16.21 -11.32
N PHE A 46 15.32 -16.29 -12.29
CA PHE A 46 13.92 -16.60 -12.01
C PHE A 46 13.75 -17.97 -11.34
N PHE A 47 14.47 -18.98 -11.81
CA PHE A 47 14.43 -20.31 -11.20
C PHE A 47 14.95 -20.32 -9.75
N ILE A 48 16.03 -19.59 -9.45
CA ILE A 48 16.50 -19.44 -8.07
C ILE A 48 15.46 -18.71 -7.21
N ASP A 49 14.86 -17.64 -7.72
CA ASP A 49 13.86 -16.87 -6.98
C ASP A 49 12.61 -17.69 -6.66
N VAL A 50 12.17 -18.55 -7.59
CA VAL A 50 11.08 -19.52 -7.36
C VAL A 50 11.48 -20.52 -6.26
N LYS A 51 12.70 -21.06 -6.29
CA LYS A 51 13.19 -21.97 -5.23
C LYS A 51 13.23 -21.30 -3.86
N ILE A 52 13.75 -20.07 -3.77
CA ILE A 52 13.77 -19.31 -2.51
C ILE A 52 12.34 -19.12 -2.00
N THR A 53 11.40 -18.76 -2.88
CA THR A 53 9.99 -18.58 -2.52
C THR A 53 9.37 -19.87 -1.98
N ILE A 54 9.64 -21.02 -2.62
CA ILE A 54 9.17 -22.33 -2.16
C ILE A 54 9.74 -22.64 -0.77
N TYR A 55 11.03 -22.43 -0.54
CA TYR A 55 11.65 -22.65 0.77
C TYR A 55 11.09 -21.71 1.84
N ASP A 56 10.86 -20.43 1.53
CA ASP A 56 10.23 -19.48 2.44
C ASP A 56 8.80 -19.91 2.81
N LEU A 57 8.02 -20.43 1.86
CA LEU A 57 6.68 -21.00 2.12
C LEU A 57 6.74 -22.21 3.05
N PHE A 58 7.66 -23.16 2.81
CA PHE A 58 7.86 -24.30 3.71
C PHE A 58 8.30 -23.86 5.11
N LEU A 59 9.19 -22.87 5.21
CA LEU A 59 9.65 -22.33 6.48
C LEU A 59 8.52 -21.69 7.27
N ILE A 60 7.61 -20.97 6.61
CA ILE A 60 6.42 -20.39 7.23
C ILE A 60 5.46 -21.48 7.69
N LEU A 61 5.23 -22.51 6.88
CA LEU A 61 4.40 -23.65 7.28
C LEU A 61 4.95 -24.33 8.55
N LEU A 62 6.25 -24.62 8.58
CA LEU A 62 6.91 -25.19 9.76
C LEU A 62 6.85 -24.26 10.98
N SER A 63 6.95 -22.95 10.76
CA SER A 63 6.82 -21.95 11.82
C SER A 63 5.42 -21.94 12.41
N LEU A 64 4.37 -21.98 11.57
CA LEU A 64 2.98 -22.04 12.02
C LEU A 64 2.68 -23.34 12.78
N ILE A 65 3.13 -24.49 12.25
CA ILE A 65 3.01 -25.77 12.95
C ILE A 65 3.70 -25.69 14.31
N THR A 66 4.91 -25.13 14.38
CA THR A 66 5.64 -25.03 15.65
C THR A 66 4.92 -24.10 16.63
N ILE A 67 4.36 -22.98 16.18
CA ILE A 67 3.59 -22.08 17.06
C ILE A 67 2.34 -22.79 17.59
N LEU A 68 1.57 -23.47 16.73
CA LEU A 68 0.38 -24.23 17.13
C LEU A 68 0.73 -25.34 18.12
N LEU A 69 1.80 -26.10 17.86
CA LEU A 69 2.29 -27.13 18.77
C LEU A 69 2.72 -26.52 20.10
N GLY A 70 3.42 -25.38 20.09
CA GLY A 70 3.84 -24.69 21.32
C GLY A 70 2.66 -24.26 22.20
N VAL A 71 1.57 -23.81 21.58
CA VAL A 71 0.31 -23.51 22.27
C VAL A 71 -0.27 -24.76 22.90
N VAL A 72 -0.41 -25.85 22.15
CA VAL A 72 -0.98 -27.13 22.62
C VAL A 72 -0.12 -27.77 23.72
N THR A 73 1.20 -27.72 23.61
CA THR A 73 2.15 -28.19 24.64
C THR A 73 1.89 -27.51 25.98
N VAL A 74 1.69 -26.19 25.96
CA VAL A 74 1.39 -25.41 27.17
C VAL A 74 0.06 -25.84 27.80
N VAL A 75 -0.95 -26.21 27.00
CA VAL A 75 -2.23 -26.76 27.50
C VAL A 75 -2.02 -28.02 28.30
N PHE A 76 -1.36 -28.98 27.68
CA PHE A 76 -1.17 -30.30 28.27
C PHE A 76 -0.32 -30.22 29.53
N GLN A 77 0.61 -29.27 29.58
CA GLN A 77 1.39 -29.04 30.78
C GLN A 77 0.53 -28.52 31.95
N ILE A 78 -0.38 -27.57 31.69
CA ILE A 78 -1.26 -27.01 32.73
C ILE A 78 -2.24 -28.05 33.26
N SER A 79 -2.69 -28.97 32.41
CA SER A 79 -3.58 -30.04 32.87
C SER A 79 -2.95 -30.89 33.99
N GLY A 80 -1.62 -30.90 34.13
CA GLY A 80 -0.90 -31.50 35.25
C GLY A 80 -1.01 -33.02 35.38
N THR A 81 -1.79 -33.69 34.53
CA THR A 81 -1.89 -35.16 34.55
C THR A 81 -0.62 -35.79 34.01
N GLU A 82 -0.23 -36.95 34.54
CA GLU A 82 0.96 -37.67 34.07
C GLU A 82 0.87 -37.99 32.56
N TYR A 83 -0.32 -38.36 32.09
CA TYR A 83 -0.59 -38.57 30.66
C TYR A 83 -0.38 -37.30 29.83
N SER A 84 -0.90 -36.16 30.27
CA SER A 84 -0.74 -34.89 29.55
C SER A 84 0.71 -34.41 29.54
N LEU A 85 1.47 -34.62 30.62
CA LEU A 85 2.91 -34.33 30.65
C LEU A 85 3.68 -35.20 29.65
N ASN A 86 3.38 -36.49 29.56
CA ASN A 86 4.00 -37.38 28.57
C ASN A 86 3.66 -36.96 27.13
N LEU A 87 2.42 -36.55 26.88
CA LEU A 87 2.00 -36.03 25.57
C LEU A 87 2.72 -34.71 25.24
N SER A 88 2.80 -33.78 26.20
CA SER A 88 3.54 -32.51 26.09
C SER A 88 5.01 -32.73 25.72
N ARG A 89 5.67 -33.70 26.37
CA ARG A 89 7.05 -34.12 26.01
C ARG A 89 7.13 -34.64 24.58
N GLY A 90 6.18 -35.47 24.16
CA GLY A 90 6.08 -35.94 22.78
C GLY A 90 5.97 -34.80 21.77
N LEU A 91 5.12 -33.79 22.07
CA LEU A 91 4.99 -32.60 21.22
C LEU A 91 6.28 -31.77 21.18
N CYS A 92 6.99 -31.61 22.31
CA CYS A 92 8.30 -30.92 22.35
C CYS A 92 9.35 -31.61 21.46
N TRP A 93 9.34 -32.95 21.39
CA TRP A 93 10.19 -33.69 20.46
C TRP A 93 9.84 -33.43 19.00
N ILE A 94 8.54 -33.38 18.66
CA ILE A 94 8.10 -33.00 17.31
C ILE A 94 8.57 -31.58 16.98
N MET A 95 8.44 -30.63 17.91
CA MET A 95 8.92 -29.24 17.74
C MET A 95 10.44 -29.15 17.55
N THR A 96 11.20 -30.03 18.21
CA THR A 96 12.65 -30.15 18.02
C THR A 96 12.97 -30.58 16.58
N ILE A 97 12.26 -31.58 16.08
CA ILE A 97 12.41 -32.08 14.71
C ILE A 97 12.03 -30.99 13.69
N THR A 98 10.89 -30.32 13.85
CA THR A 98 10.48 -29.24 12.94
C THR A 98 11.44 -28.06 12.96
N SER A 99 12.02 -27.73 14.11
CA SER A 99 13.02 -26.67 14.26
C SER A 99 14.35 -27.03 13.59
N PHE A 100 14.78 -28.29 13.70
CA PHE A 100 15.94 -28.79 12.96
C PHE A 100 15.75 -28.67 11.44
N PHE A 101 14.60 -29.12 10.91
CA PHE A 101 14.29 -28.95 9.48
C PHE A 101 14.24 -27.49 9.06
N SER A 102 13.71 -26.61 9.92
CA SER A 102 13.69 -25.17 9.66
C SER A 102 15.10 -24.59 9.51
N ILE A 103 16.06 -25.02 10.35
CA ILE A 103 17.47 -24.60 10.25
C ILE A 103 18.10 -25.12 8.95
N LEU A 104 17.83 -26.36 8.54
CA LEU A 104 18.30 -26.89 7.25
C LEU A 104 17.76 -26.09 6.06
N ILE A 105 16.48 -25.73 6.09
CA ILE A 105 15.84 -24.91 5.05
C ILE A 105 16.48 -23.51 5.03
N ILE A 106 16.77 -22.90 6.18
CA ILE A 106 17.50 -21.62 6.25
C ILE A 106 18.87 -21.76 5.59
N GLY A 107 19.62 -22.81 5.90
CA GLY A 107 20.89 -23.11 5.22
C GLY A 107 20.74 -23.19 3.69
N ALA A 108 19.71 -23.88 3.22
CA ALA A 108 19.40 -24.00 1.79
C ALA A 108 19.03 -22.64 1.15
N ILE A 109 18.27 -21.79 1.84
CA ILE A 109 17.92 -20.44 1.38
C ILE A 109 19.19 -19.59 1.21
N TYR A 110 20.09 -19.56 2.19
CA TYR A 110 21.33 -18.79 2.08
C TYR A 110 22.26 -19.33 1.01
N HIS A 111 22.28 -20.65 0.81
CA HIS A 111 23.01 -21.25 -0.31
C HIS A 111 22.42 -20.79 -1.66
N CYS A 112 21.09 -20.76 -1.81
CA CYS A 112 20.44 -20.22 -3.01
C CYS A 112 20.71 -18.73 -3.21
N GLN A 113 20.70 -17.92 -2.14
CA GLN A 113 21.05 -16.51 -2.21
C GLN A 113 22.53 -16.29 -2.59
N PHE A 114 23.43 -17.12 -2.06
CA PHE A 114 24.84 -17.12 -2.46
C PHE A 114 25.01 -17.51 -3.94
N ALA A 115 24.30 -18.54 -4.40
CA ALA A 115 24.32 -18.90 -5.82
C ALA A 115 23.89 -17.71 -6.66
N ARG A 116 22.77 -17.06 -6.31
CA ARG A 116 22.31 -15.83 -6.98
C ARG A 116 23.37 -14.73 -6.97
N TYR A 117 24.03 -14.48 -5.83
CA TYR A 117 25.10 -13.49 -5.71
C TYR A 117 26.28 -13.79 -6.64
N ARG A 118 26.76 -15.04 -6.66
CA ARG A 118 27.87 -15.49 -7.51
C ARG A 118 27.58 -15.31 -9.00
N TYR A 119 26.33 -15.53 -9.42
CA TYR A 119 25.90 -15.28 -10.80
C TYR A 119 25.80 -13.78 -11.14
N CYS A 120 25.48 -12.93 -10.17
CA CYS A 120 25.29 -11.50 -10.41
C CYS A 120 26.59 -10.69 -10.40
N CYS A 121 27.48 -10.95 -9.44
CA CYS A 121 28.54 -10.02 -9.07
C CYS A 121 29.95 -10.54 -9.37
N LEU A 122 30.33 -11.75 -8.92
CA LEU A 122 31.70 -12.26 -9.02
C LEU A 122 31.74 -13.81 -9.07
N PRO A 123 32.26 -14.44 -10.13
CA PRO A 123 32.28 -15.91 -10.23
C PRO A 123 33.24 -16.60 -9.24
N LYS A 124 34.15 -15.85 -8.59
CA LYS A 124 35.19 -16.37 -7.70
C LYS A 124 34.94 -16.15 -6.19
N SER A 125 33.81 -15.54 -5.80
CA SER A 125 33.53 -15.30 -4.38
C SER A 125 33.26 -16.61 -3.62
N THR A 126 33.83 -16.76 -2.43
CA THR A 126 33.51 -17.90 -1.54
C THR A 126 32.21 -17.65 -0.75
N PHE A 127 31.57 -18.71 -0.24
CA PHE A 127 30.36 -18.58 0.58
C PHE A 127 30.59 -17.74 1.84
N TRP A 128 31.78 -17.88 2.44
CA TRP A 128 32.17 -17.10 3.62
C TRP A 128 32.34 -15.62 3.33
N GLU A 129 32.91 -15.25 2.18
CA GLU A 129 32.99 -13.86 1.74
C GLU A 129 31.59 -13.24 1.59
N TYR A 130 30.65 -14.00 1.01
CA TYR A 130 29.26 -13.57 0.89
C TYR A 130 28.58 -13.34 2.25
N LEU A 131 28.80 -14.24 3.22
CA LEU A 131 28.25 -14.05 4.58
C LEU A 131 28.84 -12.83 5.29
N ILE A 132 30.13 -12.54 5.10
CA ILE A 132 30.79 -11.39 5.73
C ILE A 132 30.35 -10.07 5.08
N ASP A 133 30.03 -10.09 3.78
CA ASP A 133 29.53 -8.93 3.05
C ASP A 133 28.16 -8.47 3.58
N ASP A 134 27.94 -7.16 3.68
CA ASP A 134 26.65 -6.54 4.04
C ASP A 134 25.90 -7.11 5.26
N TYR A 135 26.63 -7.62 6.27
CA TYR A 135 26.06 -8.17 7.51
C TYR A 135 25.15 -9.41 7.33
N HIS A 136 25.27 -10.14 6.21
CA HIS A 136 24.49 -11.36 5.97
C HIS A 136 24.72 -12.42 7.05
N PHE A 137 25.92 -12.48 7.64
CA PHE A 137 26.25 -13.37 8.75
C PHE A 137 25.41 -13.10 9.99
N ILE A 138 25.24 -11.83 10.38
CA ILE A 138 24.44 -11.47 11.56
C ILE A 138 22.99 -11.86 11.32
N LYS A 139 22.49 -11.61 10.11
CA LYS A 139 21.15 -12.03 9.71
C LYS A 139 21.02 -13.55 9.80
N PHE A 140 21.90 -14.31 9.15
CA PHE A 140 21.91 -15.78 9.19
C PHE A 140 21.89 -16.33 10.62
N VAL A 141 22.77 -15.84 11.48
CA VAL A 141 22.86 -16.27 12.89
C VAL A 141 21.59 -15.91 13.66
N SER A 142 21.07 -14.68 13.50
CA SER A 142 19.83 -14.27 14.17
C SER A 142 18.63 -15.14 13.75
N GLU A 143 18.57 -15.53 12.48
CA GLU A 143 17.49 -16.36 11.95
C GLU A 143 17.59 -17.79 12.49
N ILE A 144 18.80 -18.34 12.64
CA ILE A 144 19.03 -19.62 13.33
C ILE A 144 18.60 -19.53 14.79
N ILE A 145 19.03 -18.49 15.52
CA ILE A 145 18.66 -18.31 16.94
C ILE A 145 17.15 -18.30 17.12
N ILE A 146 16.41 -17.54 16.29
CA ILE A 146 14.94 -17.48 16.36
C ILE A 146 14.29 -18.86 16.15
N HIS A 147 14.87 -19.73 15.30
CA HIS A 147 14.33 -21.07 15.04
C HIS A 147 14.86 -22.14 16.02
N ILE A 148 15.85 -21.82 16.84
CA ILE A 148 16.28 -22.65 17.96
C ILE A 148 15.39 -22.41 19.19
N ILE A 149 14.79 -21.23 19.31
CA ILE A 149 13.87 -20.93 20.40
C ILE A 149 12.56 -21.73 20.23
N TYR A 150 12.33 -22.69 21.13
CA TYR A 150 11.08 -23.44 21.30
C TYR A 150 11.06 -24.13 22.69
N PRO A 151 9.91 -24.61 23.18
CA PRO A 151 9.83 -25.39 24.41
C PRO A 151 10.60 -26.70 24.28
N TYR A 152 11.70 -26.83 25.01
CA TYR A 152 12.52 -28.03 25.00
C TYR A 152 11.93 -29.12 25.89
N PRO A 153 12.09 -30.40 25.52
CA PRO A 153 11.81 -31.49 26.46
C PRO A 153 12.66 -31.27 27.72
N TYR A 154 12.09 -31.57 28.89
CA TYR A 154 12.72 -31.38 30.22
C TYR A 154 12.86 -29.94 30.73
N LEU A 155 12.49 -28.92 29.95
CA LEU A 155 12.39 -27.53 30.41
C LEU A 155 10.94 -27.09 30.57
N GLU A 156 10.15 -27.92 31.24
CA GLU A 156 8.71 -27.71 31.43
C GLU A 156 8.43 -26.39 32.16
N GLU A 157 9.18 -26.07 33.23
CA GLU A 157 9.00 -24.83 34.01
C GLU A 157 9.02 -23.54 33.17
N TYR A 158 9.78 -23.54 32.06
CA TYR A 158 9.96 -22.36 31.21
C TYR A 158 9.19 -22.46 29.88
N SER A 159 8.38 -23.50 29.68
CA SER A 159 7.70 -23.76 28.41
C SER A 159 6.80 -22.59 27.97
N HIS A 160 6.14 -21.91 28.90
CA HIS A 160 5.29 -20.75 28.62
C HIS A 160 6.08 -19.61 27.97
N ILE A 161 7.25 -19.28 28.53
CA ILE A 161 8.12 -18.21 28.02
C ILE A 161 8.65 -18.60 26.64
N PHE A 162 9.13 -19.84 26.49
CA PHE A 162 9.59 -20.32 25.19
C PHE A 162 8.48 -20.33 24.14
N SER A 163 7.25 -20.74 24.50
CA SER A 163 6.09 -20.70 23.61
C SER A 163 5.77 -19.29 23.17
N VAL A 164 5.80 -18.29 24.06
CA VAL A 164 5.66 -16.88 23.67
C VAL A 164 6.79 -16.45 22.73
N LEU A 165 8.04 -16.81 23.02
CA LEU A 165 9.16 -16.46 22.14
C LEU A 165 9.10 -17.19 20.78
N THR A 166 8.41 -18.32 20.64
CA THR A 166 8.22 -18.96 19.32
C THR A 166 7.47 -18.08 18.34
N PHE A 167 6.65 -17.12 18.81
CA PHE A 167 5.97 -16.14 17.96
C PHE A 167 6.96 -15.24 17.22
N LEU A 168 8.20 -15.10 17.70
CA LEU A 168 9.23 -14.37 16.95
C LEU A 168 9.41 -14.94 15.54
N ARG A 169 9.15 -16.24 15.32
CA ARG A 169 9.21 -16.90 13.99
C ARG A 169 8.24 -16.28 12.96
N MET A 170 7.19 -15.60 13.42
CA MET A 170 6.25 -14.89 12.54
C MET A 170 6.88 -13.76 11.73
N TYR A 171 8.07 -13.28 12.11
CA TYR A 171 8.80 -12.29 11.30
C TYR A 171 9.00 -12.74 9.84
N ARG A 172 9.07 -14.05 9.57
CA ARG A 172 9.21 -14.59 8.21
C ARG A 172 8.02 -14.29 7.32
N VAL A 173 6.82 -14.20 7.89
CA VAL A 173 5.62 -13.81 7.15
C VAL A 173 5.84 -12.44 6.50
N SER A 174 6.48 -11.49 7.20
CA SER A 174 6.79 -10.17 6.62
C SER A 174 7.72 -10.26 5.39
N HIS A 175 8.68 -11.19 5.39
CA HIS A 175 9.60 -11.38 4.26
C HIS A 175 8.89 -12.00 3.06
N LEU A 176 8.05 -13.02 3.27
CA LEU A 176 7.22 -13.61 2.22
C LEU A 176 6.25 -12.58 1.64
N LEU A 177 5.65 -11.73 2.48
CA LEU A 177 4.77 -10.65 2.01
C LEU A 177 5.50 -9.71 1.04
N LEU A 178 6.73 -9.32 1.37
CA LEU A 178 7.56 -8.51 0.48
C LEU A 178 7.87 -9.24 -0.82
N GLN A 179 8.12 -10.55 -0.78
CA GLN A 179 8.42 -11.33 -1.99
C GLN A 179 7.19 -11.56 -2.88
N LEU A 180 6.02 -11.81 -2.30
CA LEU A 180 4.76 -12.01 -3.02
C LEU A 180 4.18 -10.71 -3.58
N SER A 181 4.67 -9.56 -3.12
CA SER A 181 4.27 -8.27 -3.67
C SER A 181 4.82 -8.08 -5.09
N ASP A 182 3.95 -8.15 -6.10
CA ASP A 182 4.31 -7.92 -7.51
C ASP A 182 5.06 -6.61 -7.71
N ILE A 183 4.67 -5.54 -7.00
CA ILE A 183 5.37 -4.25 -7.07
C ILE A 183 6.78 -4.34 -6.50
N TYR A 184 6.99 -5.07 -5.41
CA TYR A 184 8.33 -5.23 -4.87
C TYR A 184 9.24 -6.01 -5.83
N GLN A 185 8.68 -6.98 -6.57
CA GLN A 185 9.37 -7.66 -7.66
C GLN A 185 9.62 -6.72 -8.85
N LEU A 186 8.67 -5.84 -9.17
CA LEU A 186 8.74 -4.88 -10.27
C LEU A 186 9.47 -3.58 -9.90
N ARG A 187 9.93 -3.40 -8.65
CA ARG A 187 10.50 -2.14 -8.16
C ARG A 187 11.63 -1.60 -9.03
N TYR A 188 12.47 -2.49 -9.56
CA TYR A 188 13.57 -2.11 -10.42
C TYR A 188 13.06 -1.57 -11.76
N ARG A 189 12.06 -2.22 -12.37
CA ARG A 189 11.44 -1.74 -13.61
C ARG A 189 10.74 -0.41 -13.39
N ILE A 190 9.97 -0.30 -12.30
CA ILE A 190 9.30 0.95 -11.91
C ILE A 190 10.34 2.08 -11.77
N ASN A 191 11.46 1.85 -11.09
CA ASN A 191 12.52 2.84 -10.95
C ASN A 191 13.14 3.25 -12.29
N VAL A 192 13.35 2.30 -13.20
CA VAL A 192 13.88 2.58 -14.55
C VAL A 192 12.87 3.40 -15.36
N TYR A 193 11.59 3.05 -15.34
CA TYR A 193 10.54 3.83 -16.03
C TYR A 193 10.40 5.23 -15.43
N MET A 194 10.39 5.36 -14.11
CA MET A 194 10.32 6.66 -13.42
C MET A 194 11.52 7.54 -13.77
N ALA A 195 12.73 6.97 -13.78
CA ALA A 195 13.94 7.66 -14.21
C ALA A 195 13.88 8.07 -15.69
N PHE A 196 13.34 7.20 -16.56
CA PHE A 196 13.16 7.49 -18.00
C PHE A 196 12.22 8.68 -18.22
N PHE A 197 11.12 8.75 -17.49
CA PHE A 197 10.16 9.87 -17.56
C PHE A 197 10.57 11.11 -16.74
N LYS A 198 11.79 11.13 -16.17
CA LYS A 198 12.26 12.19 -15.25
C LYS A 198 11.28 12.45 -14.08
N GLN A 199 10.50 11.46 -13.70
CA GLN A 199 9.60 11.53 -12.55
C GLN A 199 10.37 11.20 -11.26
N SER A 200 9.93 11.75 -10.13
CA SER A 200 10.53 11.45 -8.84
C SER A 200 10.39 9.97 -8.54
N ILE A 201 11.52 9.27 -8.34
CA ILE A 201 11.53 7.86 -7.99
C ILE A 201 10.71 7.68 -6.71
N PRO A 202 9.60 6.91 -6.73
CA PRO A 202 8.80 6.71 -5.55
C PRO A 202 9.67 6.09 -4.47
N LYS A 203 9.79 6.78 -3.33
CA LYS A 203 10.38 6.16 -2.15
C LYS A 203 9.43 5.04 -1.75
N PHE A 204 9.85 3.79 -1.94
CA PHE A 204 9.15 2.60 -1.42
C PHE A 204 9.21 2.60 0.10
N THR A 205 8.53 3.56 0.70
CA THR A 205 8.32 3.67 2.14
C THR A 205 7.44 2.50 2.58
N SER A 206 7.60 2.09 3.82
CA SER A 206 6.76 1.04 4.44
C SER A 206 5.27 1.31 4.23
N ARG A 207 4.85 2.59 4.26
CA ARG A 207 3.46 3.02 4.00
C ARG A 207 2.95 2.62 2.61
N TYR A 208 3.74 2.79 1.56
CA TYR A 208 3.33 2.45 0.19
C TYR A 208 3.23 0.94 -0.01
N VAL A 209 4.25 0.22 0.47
CA VAL A 209 4.27 -1.26 0.44
C VAL A 209 3.06 -1.81 1.22
N PHE A 210 2.77 -1.22 2.37
CA PHE A 210 1.65 -1.62 3.20
C PHE A 210 0.29 -1.37 2.54
N ARG A 211 0.05 -0.17 1.99
CA ARG A 211 -1.17 0.11 1.20
C ARG A 211 -1.38 -0.89 0.08
N LEU A 212 -0.29 -1.28 -0.56
CA LEU A 212 -0.35 -2.22 -1.65
C LEU A 212 -0.63 -3.65 -1.17
N LEU A 213 0.03 -4.10 -0.10
CA LEU A 213 -0.23 -5.41 0.51
C LEU A 213 -1.70 -5.56 0.94
N LEU A 214 -2.33 -4.46 1.39
CA LEU A 214 -3.76 -4.44 1.71
C LEU A 214 -4.67 -4.60 0.49
N ASN A 215 -4.19 -4.28 -0.72
CA ASN A 215 -5.00 -4.28 -1.93
C ASN A 215 -4.82 -5.54 -2.81
N THR A 216 -3.89 -6.44 -2.46
CA THR A 216 -3.64 -7.66 -3.22
C THR A 216 -4.36 -8.88 -2.63
N LYS A 217 -4.48 -9.96 -3.42
CA LYS A 217 -4.97 -11.27 -2.96
C LYS A 217 -4.22 -11.81 -1.73
N SER A 218 -2.99 -11.34 -1.51
CA SER A 218 -2.16 -11.62 -0.33
C SER A 218 -2.80 -11.14 0.99
N PHE A 219 -3.74 -10.20 0.95
CA PHE A 219 -4.45 -9.72 2.14
C PHE A 219 -5.25 -10.83 2.83
N SER A 220 -5.93 -11.70 2.08
CA SER A 220 -6.72 -12.78 2.68
C SER A 220 -5.83 -13.77 3.45
N THR A 221 -4.72 -14.18 2.84
CA THR A 221 -3.71 -15.03 3.48
C THR A 221 -3.12 -14.34 4.71
N TYR A 222 -2.86 -13.04 4.64
CA TYR A 222 -2.39 -12.26 5.78
C TYR A 222 -3.40 -12.24 6.93
N ALA A 223 -4.66 -11.89 6.65
CA ALA A 223 -5.72 -11.82 7.64
C ALA A 223 -5.88 -13.19 8.32
N PHE A 224 -5.85 -14.28 7.57
CA PHE A 224 -5.94 -15.64 8.10
C PHE A 224 -4.78 -15.98 9.05
N VAL A 225 -3.53 -15.79 8.61
CA VAL A 225 -2.34 -16.06 9.42
C VAL A 225 -2.32 -15.20 10.69
N PHE A 226 -2.74 -13.94 10.56
CA PHE A 226 -2.80 -12.99 11.66
C PHE A 226 -3.91 -13.34 12.67
N ILE A 227 -5.09 -13.76 12.21
CA ILE A 227 -6.18 -14.25 13.07
C ILE A 227 -5.75 -15.50 13.84
N ILE A 228 -5.10 -16.48 13.18
CA ILE A 228 -4.59 -17.68 13.85
C ILE A 228 -3.58 -17.31 14.94
N THR A 229 -2.66 -16.39 14.62
CA THR A 229 -1.64 -15.93 15.57
C THR A 229 -2.28 -15.21 16.75
N TYR A 230 -3.29 -14.37 16.49
CA TYR A 230 -4.04 -13.67 17.50
C TYR A 230 -4.80 -14.63 18.43
N LEU A 231 -5.54 -15.60 17.87
CA LEU A 231 -6.24 -16.63 18.65
C LEU A 231 -5.26 -17.46 19.48
N SER A 232 -4.12 -17.82 18.90
CA SER A 232 -3.04 -18.53 19.60
C SER A 232 -2.48 -17.72 20.78
N THR A 233 -2.35 -16.40 20.61
CA THR A 233 -1.88 -15.49 21.68
C THR A 233 -2.92 -15.34 22.79
N CYS A 234 -4.20 -15.18 22.45
CA CYS A 234 -5.31 -15.15 23.41
C CYS A 234 -5.38 -16.46 24.20
N TYR A 235 -5.15 -17.57 23.52
CA TYR A 235 -5.12 -18.88 24.14
C TYR A 235 -3.92 -19.03 25.11
N LEU A 236 -2.75 -18.52 24.73
CA LEU A 236 -1.60 -18.47 25.65
C LEU A 236 -1.85 -17.55 26.86
N ALA A 237 -2.66 -16.52 26.68
CA ALA A 237 -3.14 -15.71 27.78
C ALA A 237 -3.97 -16.53 28.76
N TYR A 238 -4.98 -17.26 28.25
CA TYR A 238 -5.81 -18.15 29.04
C TYR A 238 -4.97 -19.10 29.88
N THR A 239 -3.98 -19.76 29.27
CA THR A 239 -3.12 -20.72 29.96
C THR A 239 -2.26 -20.05 31.04
N SER A 240 -1.73 -18.85 30.77
CA SER A 240 -0.96 -18.11 31.77
C SER A 240 -1.79 -17.65 32.98
N LEU A 241 -3.04 -17.23 32.73
CA LEU A 241 -4.01 -16.77 33.73
C LEU A 241 -4.52 -17.92 34.60
N ASN A 242 -4.79 -19.07 33.98
CA ASN A 242 -5.29 -20.24 34.69
C ASN A 242 -4.23 -20.85 35.61
N SER A 243 -2.95 -20.69 35.27
CA SER A 243 -1.84 -21.24 36.07
C SER A 243 -1.63 -20.49 37.40
N SER A 244 -2.13 -19.26 37.54
CA SER A 244 -1.87 -18.42 38.73
C SER A 244 -3.01 -18.31 39.71
N LYS A 245 -4.25 -18.64 39.32
CA LYS A 245 -5.41 -18.57 40.20
C LYS A 245 -5.89 -19.97 40.59
N ASN A 246 -6.00 -20.20 41.90
CA ASN A 246 -6.60 -21.42 42.46
C ASN A 246 -8.09 -21.60 42.08
N GLU A 247 -8.77 -20.54 41.66
CA GLU A 247 -10.20 -20.57 41.32
C GLU A 247 -10.50 -20.96 39.87
N GLY A 248 -9.49 -21.11 39.02
CA GLY A 248 -9.62 -21.62 37.65
C GLY A 248 -10.58 -20.82 36.77
N PHE A 249 -10.06 -19.93 35.92
CA PHE A 249 -10.91 -19.30 34.92
C PHE A 249 -11.28 -20.30 33.83
N ASP A 250 -12.55 -20.32 33.43
CA ASP A 250 -12.96 -21.09 32.27
C ASP A 250 -12.42 -20.46 30.97
N PHE A 251 -12.38 -21.25 29.90
CA PHE A 251 -11.87 -20.80 28.60
C PHE A 251 -12.64 -19.58 28.07
N ALA A 252 -13.95 -19.52 28.31
CA ALA A 252 -14.79 -18.43 27.87
C ALA A 252 -14.41 -17.10 28.54
N THR A 253 -14.17 -17.10 29.86
CA THR A 253 -13.77 -15.89 30.61
C THR A 253 -12.42 -15.35 30.14
N CYS A 254 -11.43 -16.20 29.86
CA CYS A 254 -10.15 -15.71 29.37
C CYS A 254 -10.18 -15.26 27.91
N LEU A 255 -11.01 -15.87 27.06
CA LEU A 255 -11.22 -15.37 25.71
C LEU A 255 -11.91 -14.00 25.75
N TYR A 256 -12.91 -13.84 26.60
CA TYR A 256 -13.55 -12.57 26.89
C TYR A 256 -12.52 -11.51 27.36
N TRP A 257 -11.71 -11.83 28.37
CA TRP A 257 -10.67 -10.92 28.88
C TRP A 257 -9.62 -10.55 27.82
N SER A 258 -9.16 -11.54 27.03
CA SER A 258 -8.18 -11.32 25.97
C SER A 258 -8.74 -10.42 24.88
N MET A 259 -10.00 -10.63 24.49
CA MET A 259 -10.70 -9.82 23.50
C MET A 259 -10.92 -8.40 24.01
N GLN A 260 -11.38 -8.23 25.25
CA GLN A 260 -11.57 -6.92 25.88
C GLN A 260 -10.25 -6.14 26.02
N THR A 261 -9.16 -6.82 26.37
CA THR A 261 -7.81 -6.22 26.48
C THR A 261 -7.26 -5.83 25.10
N SER A 262 -7.38 -6.71 24.10
CA SER A 262 -6.88 -6.44 22.75
C SER A 262 -7.72 -5.37 22.01
N THR A 263 -9.02 -5.31 22.27
CA THR A 263 -9.92 -4.25 21.78
C THR A 263 -9.80 -2.95 22.56
N THR A 264 -8.92 -2.90 23.56
CA THR A 264 -8.67 -1.74 24.42
C THR A 264 -9.90 -1.26 25.21
N LEU A 265 -10.89 -2.14 25.42
CA LEU A 265 -12.11 -1.83 26.17
C LEU A 265 -11.85 -1.76 27.68
N GLY A 266 -11.16 -2.77 28.24
CA GLY A 266 -10.69 -2.80 29.63
C GLY A 266 -11.72 -2.44 30.71
N TYR A 267 -12.80 -3.21 30.86
CA TYR A 267 -13.82 -3.02 31.93
C TYR A 267 -13.30 -3.29 33.35
N GLY A 268 -12.19 -4.03 33.50
CA GLY A 268 -11.51 -4.21 34.80
C GLY A 268 -12.15 -5.22 35.76
N ASP A 269 -13.10 -6.01 35.26
CA ASP A 269 -13.80 -7.11 35.93
C ASP A 269 -12.92 -8.36 36.11
N VAL A 270 -12.02 -8.62 35.17
CA VAL A 270 -10.97 -9.64 35.30
C VAL A 270 -9.63 -8.96 35.50
N GLN A 271 -9.10 -9.06 36.72
CA GLN A 271 -7.80 -8.49 37.10
C GLN A 271 -6.74 -9.59 37.23
N LEU A 272 -5.56 -9.31 36.70
CA LEU A 272 -4.38 -10.16 36.83
C LEU A 272 -3.76 -10.00 38.22
N ASN A 273 -3.06 -11.04 38.68
CA ASN A 273 -2.36 -10.93 39.93
C ASN A 273 -1.03 -10.18 39.71
N SER A 274 -0.92 -8.97 40.27
CA SER A 274 0.31 -8.16 40.17
C SER A 274 1.58 -8.84 40.73
N GLY A 275 1.43 -9.93 41.49
CA GLY A 275 2.54 -10.71 42.03
C GLY A 275 3.38 -11.45 40.98
N HIS A 276 2.85 -11.67 39.76
CA HIS A 276 3.54 -12.44 38.73
C HIS A 276 3.94 -11.57 37.52
N VAL A 277 5.23 -11.27 37.41
CA VAL A 277 5.81 -10.41 36.35
C VAL A 277 5.47 -10.90 34.92
N TYR A 278 5.36 -12.22 34.73
CA TYR A 278 5.07 -12.80 33.41
C TYR A 278 3.64 -12.50 32.91
N GLU A 279 2.64 -12.45 33.82
CA GLU A 279 1.26 -12.11 33.48
C GLU A 279 1.16 -10.66 32.97
N LEU A 280 1.86 -9.75 33.65
CA LEU A 280 1.94 -8.36 33.26
C LEU A 280 2.57 -8.23 31.87
N LEU A 281 3.69 -8.92 31.63
CA LEU A 281 4.37 -8.90 30.33
C LEU A 281 3.45 -9.43 29.21
N LEU A 282 2.76 -10.53 29.44
CA LEU A 282 1.85 -11.12 28.46
C LEU A 282 0.68 -10.20 28.15
N THR A 283 0.15 -9.52 29.16
CA THR A 283 -0.92 -8.52 29.02
C THR A 283 -0.49 -7.34 28.18
N ILE A 284 0.72 -6.82 28.41
CA ILE A 284 1.32 -5.76 27.60
C ILE A 284 1.45 -6.23 26.14
N ILE A 285 1.89 -7.47 25.91
CA ILE A 285 2.01 -8.05 24.57
C ILE A 285 0.63 -8.11 23.89
N ILE A 286 -0.40 -8.61 24.57
CA ILE A 286 -1.77 -8.71 24.01
C ILE A 286 -2.37 -7.34 23.72
N ALA A 287 -2.22 -6.39 24.64
CA ALA A 287 -2.67 -5.03 24.44
C ALA A 287 -1.98 -4.39 23.22
N PHE A 288 -0.68 -4.57 23.09
CA PHE A 288 0.09 -4.05 21.95
C PHE A 288 -0.31 -4.71 20.62
N PHE A 289 -0.48 -6.04 20.61
CA PHE A 289 -1.01 -6.73 19.45
C PHE A 289 -2.39 -6.20 19.08
N GLY A 290 -3.30 -6.09 20.05
CA GLY A 290 -4.62 -5.53 19.90
C GLY A 290 -4.64 -4.14 19.27
N LEU A 291 -3.78 -3.24 19.76
CA LEU A 291 -3.58 -1.90 19.16
C LEU A 291 -3.17 -1.97 17.68
N ILE A 292 -2.25 -2.87 17.33
CA ILE A 292 -1.85 -3.09 15.92
C ILE A 292 -3.03 -3.62 15.11
N ILE A 293 -3.81 -4.57 15.62
CA ILE A 293 -4.95 -5.15 14.92
C ILE A 293 -6.02 -4.09 14.67
N ASN A 294 -6.40 -3.34 15.71
CA ASN A 294 -7.47 -2.36 15.61
C ASN A 294 -7.07 -1.21 14.68
N SER A 295 -5.85 -0.69 14.80
CA SER A 295 -5.35 0.36 13.90
C SER A 295 -5.29 -0.12 12.44
N LEU A 296 -4.90 -1.37 12.21
CA LEU A 296 -4.91 -2.00 10.90
C LEU A 296 -6.33 -2.13 10.34
N LEU A 297 -7.26 -2.65 11.13
CA LEU A 297 -8.66 -2.82 10.74
C LEU A 297 -9.31 -1.48 10.45
N THR A 298 -9.10 -0.46 11.29
CA THR A 298 -9.58 0.90 11.05
C THR A 298 -8.99 1.46 9.76
N ALA A 299 -7.69 1.30 9.50
CA ALA A 299 -7.08 1.76 8.26
C ALA A 299 -7.68 1.09 7.02
N ILE A 300 -7.99 -0.21 7.09
CA ILE A 300 -8.65 -0.95 6.01
C ILE A 300 -10.07 -0.45 5.82
N MET A 301 -10.83 -0.29 6.90
CA MET A 301 -12.20 0.22 6.84
C MET A 301 -12.22 1.63 6.24
N VAL A 302 -11.33 2.52 6.69
CA VAL A 302 -11.18 3.86 6.12
C VAL A 302 -10.82 3.79 4.64
N MET A 303 -9.93 2.88 4.22
CA MET A 303 -9.55 2.72 2.82
C MET A 303 -10.68 2.14 1.95
N LYS A 304 -11.59 1.35 2.54
CA LYS A 304 -12.75 0.77 1.83
C LYS A 304 -13.95 1.71 1.81
N LEU A 305 -14.10 2.53 2.86
CA LEU A 305 -15.16 3.53 2.98
C LEU A 305 -14.77 4.86 2.33
N SER A 306 -13.48 5.13 2.12
CA SER A 306 -13.06 6.29 1.34
C SER A 306 -13.65 6.16 -0.06
N PRO A 307 -14.45 7.14 -0.51
CA PRO A 307 -15.08 7.10 -1.82
C PRO A 307 -14.00 6.88 -2.87
N ASN A 308 -14.27 6.00 -3.83
CA ASN A 308 -13.37 5.82 -4.95
C ASN A 308 -13.30 7.13 -5.75
N GLU A 309 -12.27 7.36 -6.56
CA GLU A 309 -12.20 8.58 -7.39
C GLU A 309 -13.44 8.73 -8.29
N ILE A 310 -14.06 7.63 -8.67
CA ILE A 310 -15.31 7.62 -9.44
C ILE A 310 -16.49 8.10 -8.59
N ASP A 311 -16.57 7.68 -7.33
CA ASP A 311 -17.63 8.09 -6.41
C ASP A 311 -17.45 9.57 -6.02
N GLU A 312 -16.21 10.01 -5.76
CA GLU A 312 -15.88 11.41 -5.55
C GLU A 312 -16.32 12.27 -6.74
N ARG A 313 -16.06 11.81 -7.98
CA ARG A 313 -16.52 12.50 -9.20
C ARG A 313 -18.05 12.51 -9.32
N ALA A 314 -18.72 11.42 -8.97
CA ALA A 314 -20.19 11.37 -9.00
C ALA A 314 -20.80 12.36 -8.00
N ILE A 315 -20.24 12.45 -6.80
CA ILE A 315 -20.64 13.43 -5.78
C ILE A 315 -20.40 14.86 -6.30
N GLU A 316 -19.22 15.16 -6.86
CA GLU A 316 -18.94 16.49 -7.42
C GLU A 316 -19.89 16.86 -8.57
N ILE A 317 -20.29 15.89 -9.41
CA ILE A 317 -21.30 16.09 -10.47
C ILE A 317 -22.67 16.39 -9.87
N CYS A 318 -23.10 15.60 -8.89
CA CYS A 318 -24.37 15.80 -8.19
C CYS A 318 -24.43 17.20 -7.54
N ASP A 319 -23.37 17.59 -6.82
CA ASP A 319 -23.24 18.92 -6.22
C ASP A 319 -23.30 20.03 -7.29
N GLY A 320 -22.64 19.82 -8.43
CA GLY A 320 -22.69 20.72 -9.57
C GLY A 320 -24.10 20.88 -10.16
N LEU A 321 -24.85 19.79 -10.28
CA LEU A 321 -26.24 19.80 -10.76
C LEU A 321 -27.18 20.52 -9.79
N GLU A 322 -27.03 20.28 -8.48
CA GLU A 322 -27.81 20.97 -7.46
C GLU A 322 -27.56 22.50 -7.49
N LEU A 323 -26.29 22.91 -7.63
CA LEU A 323 -25.94 24.33 -7.76
C LEU A 323 -26.55 24.97 -9.01
N ILE A 324 -26.61 24.25 -10.14
CA ILE A 324 -27.26 24.74 -11.36
C ILE A 324 -28.76 24.92 -11.13
N GLU A 325 -29.42 23.99 -10.43
CA GLU A 325 -30.84 24.08 -10.11
C GLU A 325 -31.13 25.27 -9.19
N GLN A 326 -30.34 25.46 -8.14
CA GLN A 326 -30.43 26.62 -7.25
C GLN A 326 -30.21 27.94 -8.02
N LEU A 327 -29.25 27.98 -8.94
CA LEU A 327 -29.00 29.15 -9.78
C LEU A 327 -30.21 29.48 -10.67
N LYS A 328 -30.85 28.46 -11.27
CA LYS A 328 -32.07 28.62 -12.06
C LYS A 328 -33.22 29.17 -11.22
N LEU A 329 -33.41 28.66 -10.01
CA LEU A 329 -34.45 29.12 -9.08
C LEU A 329 -34.22 30.58 -8.68
N HIS A 330 -32.99 30.95 -8.31
CA HIS A 330 -32.64 32.33 -7.96
C HIS A 330 -32.76 33.28 -9.16
N ALA A 331 -32.37 32.84 -10.36
CA ALA A 331 -32.54 33.63 -11.58
C ALA A 331 -34.01 33.87 -11.89
N ALA A 332 -34.85 32.82 -11.81
CA ALA A 332 -36.29 32.94 -12.01
C ALA A 332 -36.92 33.89 -10.99
N LYS A 333 -36.55 33.78 -9.71
CA LYS A 333 -37.02 34.68 -8.65
C LYS A 333 -36.58 36.13 -8.88
N ALA A 334 -35.32 36.35 -9.28
CA ALA A 334 -34.82 37.69 -9.59
C ALA A 334 -35.56 38.32 -10.79
N ILE A 335 -35.85 37.53 -11.83
CA ILE A 335 -36.63 37.99 -12.99
C ILE A 335 -38.07 38.36 -12.56
N GLN A 336 -38.72 37.52 -11.75
CA GLN A 336 -40.07 37.79 -11.23
C GLN A 336 -40.11 39.07 -10.38
N LEU A 337 -39.16 39.25 -9.46
CA LEU A 337 -39.07 40.45 -8.63
C LEU A 337 -38.81 41.70 -9.47
N ARG A 338 -37.92 41.63 -10.47
CA ARG A 338 -37.66 42.75 -11.37
C ARG A 338 -38.89 43.14 -12.18
N TYR A 339 -39.65 42.17 -12.65
CA TYR A 339 -40.92 42.41 -13.35
C TYR A 339 -41.96 43.07 -12.44
N LYS A 340 -42.06 42.62 -11.18
CA LYS A 340 -42.95 43.22 -10.17
C LYS A 340 -42.58 44.68 -9.87
N ILE A 341 -41.30 44.98 -9.67
CA ILE A 341 -40.78 46.35 -9.50
C ILE A 341 -41.17 47.22 -10.71
N TYR A 342 -40.88 46.75 -11.93
CA TYR A 342 -41.20 47.49 -13.16
C TYR A 342 -42.71 47.76 -13.31
N PHE A 343 -43.56 46.79 -12.98
CA PHE A 343 -45.01 46.97 -13.04
C PHE A 343 -45.49 48.03 -12.05
N HIS A 344 -44.98 48.03 -10.81
CA HIS A 344 -45.31 49.06 -9.81
C HIS A 344 -44.76 50.44 -10.18
N GLU A 345 -43.55 50.54 -10.72
CA GLU A 345 -43.00 51.79 -11.25
C GLU A 345 -43.90 52.37 -12.35
N LYS A 346 -44.36 51.52 -13.27
CA LYS A 346 -45.27 51.94 -14.35
C LYS A 346 -46.64 52.36 -13.82
N GLN A 347 -47.19 51.65 -12.83
CA GLN A 347 -48.42 52.07 -12.16
C GLN A 347 -48.24 53.41 -11.45
N ARG A 348 -47.13 53.62 -10.74
CA ARG A 348 -46.80 54.87 -10.07
C ARG A 348 -46.80 56.05 -11.03
N VAL A 349 -46.14 55.92 -12.19
CA VAL A 349 -46.15 56.95 -13.24
C VAL A 349 -47.56 57.22 -13.76
N LYS A 350 -48.38 56.18 -13.93
CA LYS A 350 -49.78 56.34 -14.35
C LYS A 350 -50.59 57.11 -13.31
N TYR A 351 -50.44 56.78 -12.03
CA TYR A 351 -51.08 57.49 -10.92
C TYR A 351 -50.59 58.95 -10.81
N GLN A 352 -49.30 59.20 -11.03
CA GLN A 352 -48.75 60.56 -10.97
C GLN A 352 -49.30 61.49 -12.07
N ASN A 353 -49.74 60.93 -13.20
CA ASN A 353 -50.34 61.67 -14.31
C ASN A 353 -51.86 61.88 -14.20
N ILE A 354 -52.53 61.28 -13.21
CA ILE A 354 -53.97 61.49 -12.98
C ILE A 354 -54.11 62.74 -12.10
N VAL A 355 -54.59 63.84 -12.70
CA VAL A 355 -55.02 65.04 -11.97
C VAL A 355 -56.33 64.70 -11.26
N VAL A 356 -56.29 64.57 -9.93
CA VAL A 356 -57.45 64.23 -9.11
C VAL A 356 -58.16 65.51 -8.68
N ASP A 357 -59.35 65.72 -9.23
CA ASP A 357 -60.33 66.68 -8.72
C ASP A 357 -61.34 65.89 -7.85
N GLU A 358 -61.61 66.37 -6.63
CA GLU A 358 -62.34 65.74 -5.50
C GLU A 358 -61.48 65.04 -4.41
N THR A 359 -61.63 65.51 -3.16
CA THR A 359 -60.86 65.13 -1.96
C THR A 359 -61.01 63.67 -1.51
N SER A 360 -62.13 63.01 -1.79
CA SER A 360 -62.34 61.58 -1.49
C SER A 360 -61.44 60.69 -2.35
N LYS A 361 -61.38 60.99 -3.66
CA LYS A 361 -60.50 60.30 -4.62
C LYS A 361 -59.03 60.57 -4.32
N TYR A 362 -58.71 61.72 -3.72
CA TYR A 362 -57.35 62.06 -3.32
C TYR A 362 -56.84 61.17 -2.16
N LEU A 363 -57.69 60.86 -1.17
CA LEU A 363 -57.27 60.02 -0.04
C LEU A 363 -57.07 58.55 -0.46
N GLU A 364 -57.99 58.01 -1.27
CA GLU A 364 -57.86 56.66 -1.85
C GLU A 364 -56.65 56.56 -2.78
N TYR A 365 -56.37 57.62 -3.54
CA TYR A 365 -55.14 57.76 -4.31
C TYR A 365 -53.89 57.72 -3.43
N GLU A 366 -53.88 58.45 -2.31
CA GLU A 366 -52.71 58.55 -1.44
C GLU A 366 -52.41 57.24 -0.70
N ILE A 367 -53.44 56.51 -0.25
CA ILE A 367 -53.30 55.17 0.34
C ILE A 367 -52.72 54.19 -0.68
N ASN A 368 -53.27 54.16 -1.91
CA ASN A 368 -52.76 53.31 -2.98
C ASN A 368 -51.32 53.66 -3.37
N ARG A 369 -50.94 54.94 -3.31
CA ARG A 369 -49.55 55.39 -3.55
C ARG A 369 -48.60 54.88 -2.47
N ILE A 370 -48.97 55.01 -1.19
CA ILE A 370 -48.15 54.56 -0.06
C ILE A 370 -48.00 53.03 -0.07
N GLU A 371 -49.07 52.29 -0.36
CA GLU A 371 -49.00 50.83 -0.50
C GLU A 371 -48.11 50.42 -1.68
N ALA A 372 -48.19 51.10 -2.82
CA ALA A 372 -47.32 50.84 -3.97
C ALA A 372 -45.84 51.12 -3.66
N ASP A 373 -45.53 52.21 -2.94
CA ASP A 373 -44.16 52.57 -2.54
C ASP A 373 -43.59 51.55 -1.52
N LYS A 374 -44.41 51.09 -0.56
CA LYS A 374 -43.99 50.05 0.39
C LYS A 374 -43.72 48.71 -0.30
N VAL A 375 -44.62 48.26 -1.17
CA VAL A 375 -44.46 47.02 -1.95
C VAL A 375 -43.25 47.09 -2.89
N SER A 376 -42.96 48.27 -3.46
CA SER A 376 -41.76 48.50 -4.27
C SER A 376 -40.47 48.41 -3.46
N THR A 377 -40.46 48.98 -2.25
CA THR A 377 -39.29 48.97 -1.36
C THR A 377 -38.98 47.56 -0.87
N ASP A 378 -39.98 46.83 -0.37
CA ASP A 378 -39.83 45.45 0.09
C ASP A 378 -39.37 44.52 -1.05
N ALA A 379 -39.93 44.69 -2.27
CA ALA A 379 -39.52 43.92 -3.43
C ALA A 379 -38.09 44.26 -3.90
N SER A 380 -37.63 45.49 -3.69
CA SER A 380 -36.26 45.93 -4.01
C SER A 380 -35.23 45.30 -3.05
N GLU A 381 -35.52 45.26 -1.76
CA GLU A 381 -34.67 44.59 -0.77
C GLU A 381 -34.57 43.08 -1.04
N GLU A 382 -35.70 42.42 -1.27
CA GLU A 382 -35.75 40.99 -1.62
C GLU A 382 -35.00 40.70 -2.94
N TYR A 383 -35.07 41.62 -3.90
CA TYR A 383 -34.32 41.54 -5.16
C TYR A 383 -32.80 41.60 -4.92
N HIS A 384 -32.33 42.55 -4.09
CA HIS A 384 -30.92 42.66 -3.75
C HIS A 384 -30.40 41.41 -3.02
N GLU A 385 -31.15 40.88 -2.05
CA GLU A 385 -30.77 39.64 -1.36
C GLU A 385 -30.71 38.45 -2.33
N THR A 386 -31.71 38.32 -3.22
CA THR A 386 -31.74 37.26 -4.23
C THR A 386 -30.56 37.38 -5.20
N MET A 387 -30.17 38.61 -5.56
CA MET A 387 -29.03 38.86 -6.44
C MET A 387 -27.68 38.55 -5.76
N GLN A 388 -27.58 38.78 -4.45
CA GLN A 388 -26.42 38.37 -3.65
C GLN A 388 -26.32 36.84 -3.54
N LYS A 389 -27.44 36.14 -3.36
CA LYS A 389 -27.49 34.67 -3.41
C LYS A 389 -27.08 34.15 -4.78
N LEU A 390 -27.63 34.73 -5.86
CA LEU A 390 -27.29 34.37 -7.24
C LEU A 390 -25.79 34.52 -7.53
N THR A 391 -25.17 35.63 -7.13
CA THR A 391 -23.73 35.86 -7.33
C THR A 391 -22.87 34.89 -6.53
N THR A 392 -23.27 34.58 -5.30
CA THR A 392 -22.58 33.61 -4.45
C THR A 392 -22.67 32.19 -5.02
N THR A 393 -23.85 31.76 -5.44
CA THR A 393 -24.07 30.45 -6.09
C THR A 393 -23.30 30.36 -7.41
N ARG A 394 -23.30 31.43 -8.22
CA ARG A 394 -22.51 31.49 -9.45
C ARG A 394 -21.01 31.33 -9.20
N ARG A 395 -20.46 31.98 -8.16
CA ARG A 395 -19.03 31.83 -7.80
C ARG A 395 -18.71 30.39 -7.41
N LYS A 396 -19.52 29.78 -6.53
CA LYS A 396 -19.38 28.37 -6.13
C LYS A 396 -19.43 27.43 -7.33
N LEU A 397 -20.39 27.65 -8.23
CA LEU A 397 -20.51 26.85 -9.46
C LEU A 397 -19.25 26.96 -10.33
N ASN A 398 -18.68 28.16 -10.46
CA ASN A 398 -17.49 28.37 -11.27
C ASN A 398 -16.25 27.63 -10.71
N ASP A 399 -16.11 27.61 -9.38
CA ASP A 399 -15.04 26.87 -8.69
C ASP A 399 -15.18 25.36 -8.88
N THR A 400 -16.41 24.83 -8.80
CA THR A 400 -16.72 23.42 -9.09
C THR A 400 -16.49 23.09 -10.58
N PHE A 401 -16.87 23.99 -11.48
CA PHE A 401 -16.75 23.78 -12.93
C PHE A 401 -15.29 23.78 -13.41
N GLN A 402 -14.41 24.59 -12.82
CA GLN A 402 -12.98 24.55 -13.13
C GLN A 402 -12.36 23.19 -12.77
N LYS A 403 -12.74 22.60 -11.64
CA LYS A 403 -12.33 21.23 -11.30
C LYS A 403 -12.82 20.24 -12.34
N PHE A 404 -14.10 20.34 -12.72
CA PHE A 404 -14.71 19.48 -13.74
C PHE A 404 -13.97 19.54 -15.09
N LEU A 405 -13.59 20.74 -15.53
CA LEU A 405 -12.88 20.95 -16.80
C LEU A 405 -11.46 20.39 -16.76
N MET A 406 -10.75 20.58 -15.64
CA MET A 406 -9.44 19.96 -15.40
C MET A 406 -9.52 18.43 -15.42
N TYR A 407 -10.60 17.86 -14.88
CA TYR A 407 -10.81 16.41 -14.91
C TYR A 407 -11.16 15.89 -16.32
N ALA A 408 -12.02 16.58 -17.07
CA ALA A 408 -12.34 16.20 -18.44
C ALA A 408 -11.10 16.21 -19.35
N LEU A 409 -10.23 17.23 -19.19
CA LEU A 409 -8.93 17.30 -19.84
C LEU A 409 -7.99 16.17 -19.39
N SER A 410 -7.89 15.91 -18.09
CA SER A 410 -7.08 14.79 -17.57
C SER A 410 -7.56 13.44 -18.10
N ASN A 411 -8.87 13.23 -18.23
CA ASN A 411 -9.42 11.97 -18.71
C ASN A 411 -9.17 11.80 -20.22
N GLN A 412 -9.30 12.88 -21.02
CA GLN A 412 -8.89 12.86 -22.42
C GLN A 412 -7.39 12.62 -22.59
N ILE A 413 -6.53 13.23 -21.76
CA ILE A 413 -5.09 12.99 -21.74
C ILE A 413 -4.81 11.53 -21.41
N ASN A 414 -5.48 10.95 -20.42
CA ASN A 414 -5.31 9.53 -20.05
C ASN A 414 -5.78 8.59 -21.17
N VAL A 415 -6.89 8.88 -21.85
CA VAL A 415 -7.33 8.10 -23.02
C VAL A 415 -6.33 8.19 -24.16
N LEU A 416 -5.78 9.37 -24.43
CA LEU A 416 -4.73 9.56 -25.43
C LEU A 416 -3.43 8.83 -25.05
N GLN A 417 -3.07 8.83 -23.76
CA GLN A 417 -1.94 8.09 -23.20
C GLN A 417 -2.12 6.57 -23.39
N ASP A 418 -3.30 6.04 -23.08
CA ASP A 418 -3.62 4.61 -23.22
C ASP A 418 -3.64 4.17 -24.70
N GLN A 419 -4.16 5.01 -25.59
CA GLN A 419 -4.05 4.81 -27.04
C GLN A 419 -2.60 4.84 -27.53
N TRP A 420 -1.78 5.75 -26.99
CA TRP A 420 -0.36 5.83 -27.31
C TRP A 420 0.39 4.56 -26.86
N ASP A 421 0.14 4.09 -25.64
CA ASP A 421 0.76 2.88 -25.10
C ASP A 421 0.35 1.64 -25.89
N LYS A 422 -0.92 1.54 -26.30
CA LYS A 422 -1.38 0.47 -27.19
C LYS A 422 -0.66 0.47 -28.53
N ARG A 423 -0.52 1.64 -29.18
CA ARG A 423 0.25 1.75 -30.43
C ARG A 423 1.72 1.41 -30.23
N ASN A 424 2.30 1.79 -29.10
CA ASN A 424 3.69 1.48 -28.77
C ASN A 424 3.92 -0.03 -28.62
N GLU A 425 2.97 -0.76 -28.03
CA GLU A 425 3.00 -2.23 -28.02
C GLU A 425 2.86 -2.83 -29.42
N GLU A 426 1.98 -2.29 -30.27
CA GLU A 426 1.87 -2.70 -31.69
C GLU A 426 3.19 -2.48 -32.45
N TYR A 427 3.87 -1.34 -32.22
CA TYR A 427 5.20 -1.07 -32.78
C TYR A 427 6.26 -2.05 -32.28
N LYS A 428 6.27 -2.41 -30.99
CA LYS A 428 7.20 -3.42 -30.46
C LYS A 428 6.99 -4.77 -31.14
N VAL A 429 5.74 -5.17 -31.35
CA VAL A 429 5.40 -6.41 -32.07
C VAL A 429 5.87 -6.33 -33.52
N MET A 430 5.72 -5.19 -34.19
CA MET A 430 6.21 -4.98 -35.55
C MET A 430 7.74 -5.07 -35.62
N VAL A 431 8.47 -4.41 -34.72
CA VAL A 431 9.94 -4.46 -34.65
C VAL A 431 10.42 -5.89 -34.38
N GLN A 432 9.74 -6.65 -33.53
CA GLN A 432 10.04 -8.07 -33.32
C GLN A 432 9.84 -8.88 -34.60
N LYS A 433 8.75 -8.67 -35.35
CA LYS A 433 8.52 -9.35 -36.64
C LYS A 433 9.60 -9.00 -37.67
N ILE A 434 10.00 -7.73 -37.77
CA ILE A 434 11.09 -7.28 -38.66
C ILE A 434 12.42 -7.92 -38.25
N SER A 435 12.72 -7.98 -36.96
CA SER A 435 13.94 -8.64 -36.45
C SER A 435 13.97 -10.14 -36.77
N ILE A 436 12.82 -10.83 -36.67
CA ILE A 436 12.70 -12.24 -37.09
C ILE A 436 12.92 -12.38 -38.60
N ILE A 437 12.30 -11.53 -39.41
CA ILE A 437 12.48 -11.53 -40.87
C ILE A 437 13.96 -11.30 -41.23
N TYR A 438 14.59 -10.30 -40.64
CA TYR A 438 16.01 -9.99 -40.87
C TYR A 438 16.91 -11.16 -40.47
N THR A 439 16.65 -11.77 -39.31
CA THR A 439 17.40 -12.95 -38.84
C THR A 439 17.26 -14.12 -39.82
N ASN A 440 16.04 -14.38 -40.30
CA ASN A 440 15.78 -15.43 -41.30
C ASN A 440 16.45 -15.11 -42.63
N LEU A 441 16.47 -13.84 -43.05
CA LEU A 441 17.15 -13.39 -44.27
C LEU A 441 18.66 -13.61 -44.16
N CYS A 442 19.27 -13.24 -43.04
CA CYS A 442 20.70 -13.49 -42.79
C CYS A 442 21.03 -14.99 -42.79
N ILE A 443 20.17 -15.83 -42.22
CA ILE A 443 20.33 -17.30 -42.27
C ILE A 443 20.24 -17.80 -43.72
N LEU A 444 19.27 -17.32 -44.50
CA LEU A 444 19.13 -17.66 -45.92
C LEU A 444 20.37 -17.24 -46.71
N CYS A 445 20.84 -16.00 -46.57
CA CYS A 445 22.04 -15.53 -47.27
C CYS A 445 23.28 -16.37 -46.93
N ASN A 446 23.45 -16.77 -45.66
CA ASN A 446 24.52 -17.68 -45.25
C ASN A 446 24.37 -19.08 -45.86
N VAL A 447 23.16 -19.63 -45.95
CA VAL A 447 22.91 -20.96 -46.55
C VAL A 447 23.19 -20.96 -48.05
N PHE A 448 22.89 -19.87 -48.74
CA PHE A 448 23.07 -19.74 -50.18
C PHE A 448 24.41 -19.12 -50.60
N ASN A 449 25.32 -18.85 -49.64
CA ASN A 449 26.59 -18.19 -49.90
C ASN A 449 26.42 -16.85 -50.66
N LEU A 450 25.30 -16.17 -50.42
CA LEU A 450 25.02 -14.86 -50.98
C LEU A 450 25.72 -13.83 -50.10
N ASP A 451 26.90 -13.41 -50.56
CA ASP A 451 27.68 -12.36 -49.93
C ASP A 451 26.96 -11.02 -50.14
N ILE A 452 26.24 -10.55 -49.11
CA ILE A 452 25.41 -9.33 -49.17
C ILE A 452 26.29 -8.09 -49.44
N ASP A 453 27.57 -8.15 -49.11
CA ASP A 453 28.53 -7.05 -49.29
C ASP A 453 29.16 -7.00 -50.70
N ASN A 454 28.90 -7.98 -51.57
CA ASN A 454 29.26 -7.91 -52.99
C ASN A 454 28.21 -7.12 -53.79
N THR A 455 27.90 -5.89 -53.36
CA THR A 455 27.32 -4.91 -54.28
C THR A 455 28.40 -4.57 -55.31
N PRO A 456 28.16 -4.75 -56.63
CA PRO A 456 29.13 -4.38 -57.64
C PRO A 456 29.44 -2.90 -57.47
N GLU A 457 30.73 -2.57 -57.26
CA GLU A 457 31.22 -1.20 -57.28
C GLU A 457 30.63 -0.55 -58.53
N SER A 458 29.87 0.52 -58.34
CA SER A 458 29.30 1.31 -59.41
C SER A 458 30.47 1.75 -60.31
N HIS A 459 30.62 1.09 -61.46
CA HIS A 459 31.56 1.50 -62.48
C HIS A 459 31.34 2.98 -62.76
N GLU A 460 32.32 3.80 -62.37
CA GLU A 460 32.44 5.19 -62.80
C GLU A 460 32.38 5.19 -64.33
N LEU A 461 31.26 5.68 -64.87
CA LEU A 461 31.17 6.15 -66.24
C LEU A 461 32.11 7.36 -66.37
N LYS A 462 33.39 7.09 -66.64
CA LYS A 462 34.30 8.08 -67.20
C LYS A 462 33.83 8.36 -68.62
N GLY A 463 33.18 9.51 -68.78
CA GLY A 463 32.90 10.08 -70.09
C GLY A 463 34.20 10.33 -70.85
N ASN A 464 34.26 9.81 -72.06
CA ASN A 464 35.04 10.33 -73.16
C ASN A 464 34.09 10.53 -74.33
N GLU A 465 34.21 11.71 -74.94
CA GLU A 465 33.52 12.29 -76.10
C GLU A 465 32.15 12.96 -75.88
#